data_AF-A0A1L9AVA9-F1
#
_entry.id   AF-A0A1L9AVA9-F1
#
_cell.length_a   1.000
_cell.length_b   1.000
_cell.length_c   1.000
_cell.angle_alpha   90.00
_cell.angle_beta   90.00
_cell.angle_gamma   90.00
#
_symmetry.space_group_name_H-M   'P 1'
#
loop_
_entity.id
_entity.type
_entity.pdbx_description
1 polymer ?
#
loop_
_entity_poly.entity_id
_entity_poly.type
_entity_poly.pdbx_seq_one_letter_code
_entity_poly.pdbx_strand_id
1 'polypeptide(L)'
;MHEAPEIEFRVMSRKVARLKVTRADGSFGLMTDSRTQVHQLGYRNGPLYRLTQPYSPDDAWTVDSILSGKCIQDPGEVGHEQEQPWSQWLDGSLATRGHGLLQALPQGEYLLVRTSRPRHRLERVLLGNELVPATPNIVGLREKKPVYSCVIGPRRNEEPQVNHTLIGLTILNYTGSSRMQGMLFFSFEDSRRDNSGSTGTEVVLSIPMDGELVVDNMGFFSRSEEVESRRRWRDELVLQFGDWCAGLDPWNEGTGS
;
A
#
# COMPACT_ATOMS: atom_id res chain seq x y z
N MET A 1 28.93 -6.06 1.53
CA MET A 1 28.47 -5.33 2.72
C MET A 1 27.19 -4.63 2.34
N HIS A 2 26.05 -5.01 2.92
CA HIS A 2 24.82 -4.25 2.78
C HIS A 2 24.87 -3.16 3.85
N GLU A 3 24.84 -1.89 3.43
CA GLU A 3 24.71 -0.77 4.36
C GLU A 3 23.29 -0.75 4.91
N ALA A 4 23.14 -0.45 6.21
CA ALA A 4 21.83 -0.40 6.84
C ALA A 4 20.96 0.72 6.22
N PRO A 5 19.64 0.51 6.10
CA PRO A 5 18.74 1.55 5.63
C PRO A 5 18.72 2.72 6.61
N GLU A 6 18.57 3.93 6.08
CA GLU A 6 18.47 5.16 6.86
C GLU A 6 17.00 5.56 6.92
N ILE A 7 16.46 5.56 8.14
CA ILE A 7 15.02 5.57 8.42
C ILE A 7 14.73 6.56 9.54
N GLU A 8 13.70 7.39 9.34
CA GLU A 8 13.14 8.26 10.37
C GLU A 8 11.69 7.84 10.63
N PHE A 9 11.42 7.34 11.85
CA PHE A 9 10.09 6.98 12.29
C PHE A 9 9.60 7.97 13.35
N ARG A 10 8.41 8.54 13.13
CA ARG A 10 7.81 9.54 14.03
C ARG A 10 6.36 9.20 14.32
N VAL A 11 6.07 8.87 15.57
CA VAL A 11 4.69 8.72 16.06
C VAL A 11 4.01 10.09 16.06
N MET A 12 2.83 10.17 15.45
CA MET A 12 1.99 11.38 15.48
C MET A 12 0.84 11.22 16.46
N SER A 13 0.26 10.02 16.53
CA SER A 13 -0.79 9.64 17.48
C SER A 13 -0.79 8.12 17.67
N ARG A 14 -1.70 7.59 18.51
CA ARG A 14 -1.92 6.15 18.63
C ARG A 14 -2.26 5.48 17.29
N LYS A 15 -2.93 6.19 16.37
CA LYS A 15 -3.44 5.63 15.12
C LYS A 15 -2.57 5.94 13.91
N VAL A 16 -1.72 6.95 14.01
CA VAL A 16 -0.99 7.51 12.87
C VAL A 16 0.48 7.71 13.22
N ALA A 17 1.36 7.29 12.33
CA ALA A 17 2.79 7.58 12.38
C ALA A 17 3.30 7.95 10.98
N ARG A 18 4.46 8.60 10.92
CA ARG A 18 5.19 8.88 9.69
C ARG A 18 6.46 8.04 9.64
N LEU A 19 6.79 7.58 8.46
CA LEU A 19 8.01 6.86 8.15
C LEU A 19 8.66 7.50 6.93
N LYS A 20 9.92 7.88 7.05
CA LYS A 20 10.74 8.34 5.94
C LYS A 20 11.90 7.39 5.76
N VAL A 21 12.02 6.83 4.57
CA VAL A 21 13.14 5.96 4.17
C VAL A 21 14.01 6.78 3.23
N THR A 22 15.19 7.20 3.68
CA THR A 22 16.16 7.96 2.86
C THR A 22 17.13 7.05 2.13
N ARG A 23 17.41 5.87 2.67
CA ARG A 23 18.22 4.83 2.02
C ARG A 23 17.54 3.48 2.23
N ALA A 24 17.31 2.76 1.14
CA ALA A 24 16.79 1.39 1.14
C ALA A 24 17.85 0.43 0.58
N ASP A 25 17.78 -0.83 0.94
CA ASP A 25 18.64 -1.89 0.39
C ASP A 25 18.34 -2.20 -1.10
N GLY A 26 17.18 -1.71 -1.57
CA GLY A 26 16.68 -1.90 -2.92
C GLY A 26 16.13 -3.30 -3.20
N SER A 27 15.85 -4.12 -2.19
CA SER A 27 15.41 -5.52 -2.40
C SER A 27 13.95 -5.63 -2.83
N PHE A 28 13.06 -4.81 -2.28
CA PHE A 28 11.65 -4.71 -2.64
C PHE A 28 11.36 -3.38 -3.32
N GLY A 29 10.40 -3.38 -4.25
CA GLY A 29 10.05 -2.18 -4.98
C GLY A 29 9.19 -2.38 -6.20
N LEU A 30 9.00 -1.30 -6.94
CA LEU A 30 8.38 -1.30 -8.25
C LEU A 30 9.46 -1.26 -9.34
N MET A 31 9.44 -2.25 -10.23
CA MET A 31 10.32 -2.30 -11.39
C MET A 31 9.51 -2.07 -12.66
N THR A 32 9.92 -1.10 -13.46
CA THR A 32 9.22 -0.74 -14.70
C THR A 32 10.01 -1.22 -15.90
N ASP A 33 9.39 -2.04 -16.76
CA ASP A 33 9.94 -2.30 -18.09
C ASP A 33 9.62 -1.14 -19.02
N SER A 34 10.63 -0.31 -19.28
CA SER A 34 10.57 0.84 -20.18
C SER A 34 10.05 0.55 -21.60
N ARG A 35 10.04 -0.71 -22.05
CA ARG A 35 9.60 -1.10 -23.40
C ARG A 35 8.15 -1.56 -23.44
N THR A 36 7.66 -2.17 -22.36
CA THR A 36 6.36 -2.86 -22.36
C THR A 36 5.32 -2.18 -21.47
N GLN A 37 5.72 -1.17 -20.68
CA GLN A 37 4.85 -0.52 -19.66
C GLN A 37 4.26 -1.53 -18.68
N VAL A 38 4.94 -2.67 -18.55
CA VAL A 38 4.64 -3.69 -17.55
C VAL A 38 5.49 -3.38 -16.34
N HIS A 39 4.81 -3.25 -15.20
CA HIS A 39 5.45 -3.03 -13.93
C HIS A 39 5.41 -4.33 -13.12
N GLN A 40 6.44 -4.54 -12.35
CA GLN A 40 6.60 -5.69 -11.47
C GLN A 40 6.78 -5.18 -10.06
N LEU A 41 5.89 -5.60 -9.17
CA LEU A 41 5.89 -5.21 -7.76
C LEU A 41 6.23 -6.42 -6.89
N GLY A 42 7.15 -6.23 -5.95
CA GLY A 42 7.64 -7.31 -5.08
C GLY A 42 9.15 -7.24 -4.95
N TYR A 43 9.77 -8.38 -4.64
CA TYR A 43 11.23 -8.47 -4.66
C TYR A 43 11.81 -8.33 -6.05
N ARG A 44 12.95 -7.64 -6.18
CA ARG A 44 13.61 -7.43 -7.47
C ARG A 44 14.03 -8.73 -8.16
N ASN A 45 14.33 -9.77 -7.40
CA ASN A 45 14.72 -11.09 -7.91
C ASN A 45 13.57 -12.13 -7.89
N GLY A 46 12.34 -11.69 -7.62
CA GLY A 46 11.17 -12.56 -7.49
C GLY A 46 9.89 -11.76 -7.28
N PRO A 47 9.48 -10.93 -8.24
CA PRO A 47 8.31 -10.07 -8.10
C PRO A 47 7.05 -10.92 -7.91
N LEU A 48 6.12 -10.41 -7.12
CA LEU A 48 4.90 -11.11 -6.76
C LEU A 48 3.73 -10.69 -7.65
N TYR A 49 3.71 -9.44 -8.08
CA TYR A 49 2.64 -8.90 -8.90
C TYR A 49 3.17 -8.36 -10.20
N ARG A 50 2.43 -8.62 -11.27
CA ARG A 50 2.55 -7.94 -12.55
C ARG A 50 1.41 -6.93 -12.64
N LEU A 51 1.77 -5.70 -12.93
CA LEU A 51 0.87 -4.57 -13.05
C LEU A 51 0.97 -4.07 -14.49
N THR A 52 -0.16 -4.03 -15.18
CA THR A 52 -0.22 -3.53 -16.56
C THR A 52 -0.92 -2.19 -16.57
N GLN A 53 -0.19 -1.18 -17.02
CA GLN A 53 -0.71 0.16 -17.18
C GLN A 53 -1.86 0.16 -18.21
N PRO A 54 -2.97 0.87 -17.95
CA PRO A 54 -4.03 1.02 -18.93
C PRO A 54 -3.61 1.87 -20.13
N TYR A 55 -4.40 1.74 -21.22
CA TYR A 55 -4.26 2.58 -22.41
C TYR A 55 -5.07 3.89 -22.35
N SER A 56 -6.02 4.00 -21.41
CA SER A 56 -6.90 5.15 -21.23
C SER A 56 -6.85 5.65 -19.77
N PRO A 57 -6.90 6.97 -19.52
CA PRO A 57 -6.98 7.53 -18.16
C PRO A 57 -8.24 7.13 -17.38
N ASP A 58 -9.25 6.66 -18.09
CA ASP A 58 -10.54 6.25 -17.50
C ASP A 58 -10.52 4.79 -17.03
N ASP A 59 -9.51 4.03 -17.46
CA ASP A 59 -9.30 2.64 -17.11
C ASP A 59 -8.42 2.54 -15.86
N ALA A 60 -8.61 1.46 -15.10
CA ALA A 60 -7.77 1.08 -13.98
C ALA A 60 -6.65 0.13 -14.40
N TRP A 61 -5.71 -0.11 -13.49
CA TRP A 61 -4.62 -1.05 -13.71
C TRP A 61 -5.11 -2.48 -13.68
N THR A 62 -4.51 -3.33 -14.52
CA THR A 62 -4.62 -4.78 -14.35
C THR A 62 -3.59 -5.25 -13.35
N VAL A 63 -3.98 -6.13 -12.42
CA VAL A 63 -3.10 -6.71 -11.40
C VAL A 63 -3.17 -8.23 -11.45
N ASP A 64 -2.04 -8.86 -11.77
CA ASP A 64 -1.90 -10.32 -11.81
C ASP A 64 -0.89 -10.81 -10.76
N SER A 65 -1.23 -11.86 -10.03
CA SER A 65 -0.27 -12.57 -9.17
C SER A 65 0.62 -13.49 -10.00
N ILE A 66 1.94 -13.41 -9.80
CA ILE A 66 2.94 -14.25 -10.46
C ILE A 66 3.12 -15.53 -9.63
N LEU A 67 2.82 -16.70 -10.21
CA LEU A 67 2.85 -17.99 -9.49
C LEU A 67 4.23 -18.35 -8.91
N SER A 68 5.31 -17.98 -9.60
CA SER A 68 6.69 -18.18 -9.14
C SER A 68 7.22 -17.00 -8.33
N GLY A 69 6.39 -15.98 -8.10
CA GLY A 69 6.74 -14.80 -7.31
C GLY A 69 6.95 -15.17 -5.84
N LYS A 70 7.81 -14.41 -5.18
CA LYS A 70 8.07 -14.61 -3.74
C LYS A 70 7.11 -13.72 -2.96
N CYS A 71 6.49 -14.26 -1.91
CA CYS A 71 5.81 -13.42 -0.92
C CYS A 71 6.79 -12.36 -0.41
N ILE A 72 6.32 -11.13 -0.25
CA ILE A 72 7.13 -10.05 0.29
C ILE A 72 7.40 -10.41 1.74
N GLN A 73 8.65 -10.71 2.07
CA GLN A 73 9.04 -11.20 3.38
C GLN A 73 10.08 -10.28 4.03
N ASP A 74 10.29 -10.47 5.33
CA ASP A 74 11.28 -9.75 6.10
C ASP A 74 12.74 -10.08 5.66
N PRO A 75 13.56 -9.07 5.31
CA PRO A 75 14.96 -9.27 4.93
C PRO A 75 15.91 -9.55 6.12
N GLY A 76 15.49 -9.34 7.38
CA GLY A 76 16.30 -9.62 8.57
C GLY A 76 16.19 -8.58 9.70
N GLU A 77 17.00 -8.75 10.75
CA GLU A 77 16.94 -7.93 11.98
C GLU A 77 17.28 -6.45 11.76
N VAL A 78 16.57 -5.56 12.47
CA VAL A 78 16.79 -4.11 12.46
C VAL A 78 17.69 -3.71 13.62
N GLY A 79 18.43 -2.60 13.47
CA GLY A 79 19.19 -2.04 14.58
C GLY A 79 18.27 -1.58 15.71
N HIS A 80 18.59 -1.98 16.95
CA HIS A 80 17.73 -1.87 18.14
C HIS A 80 17.13 -0.48 18.46
N GLU A 81 17.74 0.63 18.04
CA GLU A 81 17.29 1.97 18.43
C GLU A 81 15.98 2.41 17.75
N GLN A 82 15.78 2.04 16.48
CA GLN A 82 14.54 2.34 15.73
C GLN A 82 13.42 1.34 16.04
N GLU A 83 13.78 0.16 16.54
CA GLU A 83 12.82 -0.92 16.84
C GLU A 83 11.88 -0.55 17.99
N GLN A 84 12.34 0.20 19.00
CA GLN A 84 11.53 0.45 20.19
C GLN A 84 10.29 1.32 19.91
N PRO A 85 10.40 2.52 19.30
CA PRO A 85 9.21 3.35 19.04
C PRO A 85 8.23 2.67 18.07
N TRP A 86 8.75 1.93 17.09
CA TRP A 86 7.94 1.15 16.15
C TRP A 86 7.17 0.03 16.86
N SER A 87 7.86 -0.78 17.68
CA SER A 87 7.23 -1.88 18.43
C SER A 87 6.12 -1.36 19.34
N GLN A 88 6.39 -0.32 20.12
CA GLN A 88 5.41 0.30 21.00
C GLN A 88 4.20 0.84 20.24
N TRP A 89 4.41 1.37 19.03
CA TRP A 89 3.31 1.84 18.20
C TRP A 89 2.50 0.70 17.56
N LEU A 90 3.11 -0.45 17.27
CA LEU A 90 2.40 -1.65 16.79
C LEU A 90 1.60 -2.35 17.88
N ASP A 91 1.97 -2.18 19.15
CA ASP A 91 1.32 -2.86 20.27
C ASP A 91 -0.20 -2.68 20.26
N GLY A 92 -0.91 -3.82 20.30
CA GLY A 92 -2.37 -3.89 20.24
C GLY A 92 -2.98 -3.82 18.83
N SER A 93 -2.16 -3.82 17.76
CA SER A 93 -2.64 -4.02 16.39
C SER A 93 -2.71 -5.51 16.03
N LEU A 94 -3.35 -5.84 14.90
CA LEU A 94 -3.36 -7.19 14.33
C LEU A 94 -1.99 -7.59 13.78
N ALA A 95 -1.18 -6.63 13.35
CA ALA A 95 0.17 -6.89 12.88
C ALA A 95 1.02 -7.36 14.06
N THR A 96 1.30 -8.67 14.08
CA THR A 96 2.05 -9.33 15.16
C THR A 96 3.47 -8.81 15.29
N ARG A 97 4.10 -8.52 14.14
CA ARG A 97 5.42 -7.93 13.97
C ARG A 97 5.42 -7.12 12.67
N GLY A 98 6.52 -6.42 12.42
CA GLY A 98 6.70 -5.67 11.18
C GLY A 98 8.02 -4.92 11.10
N HIS A 99 9.02 -5.28 11.92
CA HIS A 99 10.32 -4.63 11.90
C HIS A 99 10.99 -4.75 10.53
N GLY A 100 10.86 -5.91 9.89
CA GLY A 100 11.35 -6.13 8.53
C GLY A 100 10.76 -5.17 7.49
N LEU A 101 9.56 -4.64 7.72
CA LEU A 101 8.96 -3.65 6.84
C LEU A 101 9.80 -2.38 6.77
N LEU A 102 10.34 -1.94 7.90
CA LEU A 102 11.14 -0.73 8.00
C LEU A 102 12.32 -0.79 7.02
N GLN A 103 12.92 -1.97 6.85
CA GLN A 103 14.05 -2.17 5.94
C GLN A 103 13.64 -2.50 4.51
N ALA A 104 12.49 -3.16 4.32
CA ALA A 104 12.05 -3.63 3.01
C ALA A 104 11.48 -2.52 2.14
N LEU A 105 10.86 -1.49 2.73
CA LEU A 105 10.24 -0.42 1.95
C LEU A 105 11.27 0.34 1.10
N PRO A 106 10.98 0.63 -0.18
CA PRO A 106 11.88 1.44 -0.99
C PRO A 106 11.93 2.88 -0.48
N GLN A 107 12.92 3.64 -0.94
CA GLN A 107 13.07 5.05 -0.62
C GLN A 107 11.76 5.83 -0.89
N GLY A 108 11.34 6.62 0.09
CA GLY A 108 10.07 7.34 0.02
C GLY A 108 9.61 7.87 1.38
N GLU A 109 8.45 8.51 1.36
CA GLU A 109 7.74 8.94 2.57
C GLU A 109 6.42 8.17 2.66
N TYR A 110 6.10 7.71 3.86
CA TYR A 110 4.95 6.85 4.12
C TYR A 110 4.16 7.36 5.32
N LEU A 111 2.84 7.28 5.20
CA LEU A 111 1.91 7.43 6.31
C LEU A 111 1.50 6.04 6.79
N LEU A 112 1.77 5.77 8.06
CA LEU A 112 1.43 4.51 8.70
C LEU A 112 0.14 4.70 9.47
N VAL A 113 -0.87 3.87 9.20
CA VAL A 113 -2.21 4.02 9.79
C VAL A 113 -2.70 2.70 10.35
N ARG A 114 -3.08 2.71 11.64
CA ARG A 114 -3.83 1.64 12.29
C ARG A 114 -5.31 1.84 12.03
N THR A 115 -5.94 0.95 11.28
CA THR A 115 -7.35 1.05 10.90
C THR A 115 -8.18 -0.06 11.53
N SER A 116 -9.30 0.33 12.14
CA SER A 116 -10.37 -0.59 12.55
C SER A 116 -11.51 -0.59 11.52
N ARG A 117 -11.37 0.12 10.40
CA ARG A 117 -12.44 0.20 9.39
C ARG A 117 -12.74 -1.23 8.87
N PRO A 118 -14.03 -1.56 8.71
CA PRO A 118 -14.41 -2.87 8.23
C PRO A 118 -13.86 -3.07 6.81
N ARG A 119 -13.41 -4.29 6.56
CA ARG A 119 -13.11 -4.81 5.23
C ARG A 119 -14.30 -5.65 4.81
N HIS A 120 -14.70 -5.59 3.56
CA HIS A 120 -15.83 -6.36 3.07
C HIS A 120 -15.51 -7.02 1.75
N ARG A 121 -16.24 -8.10 1.48
CA ARG A 121 -16.18 -8.76 0.17
C ARG A 121 -16.81 -7.84 -0.86
N LEU A 122 -16.12 -7.72 -2.00
CA LEU A 122 -16.62 -7.03 -3.17
C LEU A 122 -17.28 -8.05 -4.10
N GLU A 123 -18.40 -7.69 -4.71
CA GLU A 123 -18.91 -8.48 -5.84
C GLU A 123 -18.10 -8.17 -7.11
N ARG A 124 -17.71 -6.91 -7.27
CA ARG A 124 -16.91 -6.41 -8.39
C ARG A 124 -15.81 -5.48 -7.90
N VAL A 125 -14.67 -5.52 -8.59
CA VAL A 125 -13.49 -4.69 -8.32
C VAL A 125 -13.16 -3.88 -9.57
N LEU A 126 -12.76 -2.63 -9.39
CA LEU A 126 -12.28 -1.79 -10.49
C LEU A 126 -10.84 -2.21 -10.85
N LEU A 127 -10.68 -2.94 -11.96
CA LEU A 127 -9.39 -3.38 -12.53
C LEU A 127 -9.51 -3.38 -14.05
N GLY A 128 -8.49 -2.88 -14.76
CA GLY A 128 -8.57 -2.72 -16.22
C GLY A 128 -9.69 -1.76 -16.63
N ASN A 129 -10.39 -2.08 -17.72
CA ASN A 129 -11.34 -1.15 -18.35
C ASN A 129 -12.77 -1.21 -17.78
N GLU A 130 -13.02 -2.07 -16.80
CA GLU A 130 -14.37 -2.25 -16.24
C GLU A 130 -14.36 -2.74 -14.80
N LEU A 131 -15.55 -2.74 -14.19
CA LEU A 131 -15.77 -3.45 -12.93
C LEU A 131 -15.78 -4.96 -13.24
N VAL A 132 -14.74 -5.69 -12.86
CA VAL A 132 -14.68 -7.15 -13.09
C VAL A 132 -15.17 -7.90 -11.85
N PRO A 133 -15.68 -9.14 -11.96
CA PRO A 133 -16.00 -9.97 -10.80
C PRO A 133 -14.79 -10.08 -9.87
N ALA A 134 -14.98 -9.78 -8.58
CA ALA A 134 -13.89 -9.85 -7.62
C ALA A 134 -13.54 -11.32 -7.31
N THR A 135 -12.25 -11.61 -7.26
CA THR A 135 -11.74 -12.92 -6.84
C THR A 135 -11.64 -12.97 -5.30
N PRO A 136 -11.65 -14.19 -4.69
CA PRO A 136 -11.57 -14.34 -3.23
C PRO A 136 -10.41 -13.59 -2.54
N ASN A 137 -9.30 -13.38 -3.24
CA ASN A 137 -8.13 -12.65 -2.72
C ASN A 137 -8.27 -11.14 -2.69
N ILE A 138 -9.42 -10.59 -3.04
CA ILE A 138 -9.65 -9.16 -3.09
C ILE A 138 -10.71 -8.79 -2.05
N VAL A 139 -10.38 -7.84 -1.17
CA VAL A 139 -11.34 -7.22 -0.25
C VAL A 139 -11.30 -5.71 -0.35
N GLY A 140 -12.46 -5.08 -0.22
CA GLY A 140 -12.61 -3.63 -0.26
C GLY A 140 -12.19 -3.00 1.06
N LEU A 141 -11.50 -1.85 0.98
CA LEU A 141 -11.32 -0.93 2.10
C LEU A 141 -12.20 0.30 1.90
N ARG A 142 -12.15 0.92 0.71
CA ARG A 142 -12.95 2.10 0.37
C ARG A 142 -13.32 2.09 -1.10
N GLU A 143 -14.61 2.18 -1.40
CA GLU A 143 -15.11 2.18 -2.79
C GLU A 143 -15.48 3.57 -3.30
N LYS A 144 -15.44 4.58 -2.42
CA LYS A 144 -15.91 5.94 -2.70
C LYS A 144 -14.76 6.91 -2.92
N LYS A 145 -15.01 7.96 -3.71
CA LYS A 145 -14.12 9.11 -3.89
C LYS A 145 -13.66 9.71 -2.55
N PRO A 146 -12.48 10.37 -2.52
CA PRO A 146 -11.56 10.56 -3.64
C PRO A 146 -10.58 9.40 -3.86
N VAL A 147 -10.54 8.41 -2.95
CA VAL A 147 -9.60 7.28 -3.02
C VAL A 147 -10.37 5.96 -3.01
N TYR A 148 -10.26 5.21 -4.10
CA TYR A 148 -10.65 3.81 -4.16
C TYR A 148 -9.50 2.95 -3.63
N SER A 149 -9.78 2.06 -2.68
CA SER A 149 -8.77 1.20 -2.08
C SER A 149 -9.25 -0.21 -1.82
N CYS A 150 -8.39 -1.18 -2.11
CA CYS A 150 -8.61 -2.59 -1.85
C CYS A 150 -7.30 -3.28 -1.44
N VAL A 151 -7.44 -4.46 -0.82
CA VAL A 151 -6.33 -5.35 -0.50
C VAL A 151 -6.35 -6.51 -1.49
N ILE A 152 -5.19 -6.85 -2.06
CA ILE A 152 -5.02 -7.94 -3.03
C ILE A 152 -4.01 -8.95 -2.46
N GLY A 153 -4.50 -10.14 -2.11
CA GLY A 153 -3.67 -11.25 -1.65
C GLY A 153 -2.93 -11.95 -2.80
N PRO A 154 -1.86 -12.72 -2.50
CA PRO A 154 -1.04 -13.39 -3.51
C PRO A 154 -1.74 -14.58 -4.19
N ARG A 155 -2.76 -15.17 -3.56
CA ARG A 155 -3.39 -16.43 -3.99
C ARG A 155 -4.84 -16.22 -4.35
N ARG A 156 -5.16 -16.27 -5.65
CA ARG A 156 -6.47 -15.95 -6.23
C ARG A 156 -7.68 -16.57 -5.50
N ASN A 157 -7.55 -17.77 -4.95
CA ASN A 157 -8.64 -18.55 -4.37
C ASN A 157 -8.71 -18.48 -2.83
N GLU A 158 -7.88 -17.66 -2.18
CA GLU A 158 -7.82 -17.51 -0.73
C GLU A 158 -8.07 -16.05 -0.35
N GLU A 159 -8.65 -15.80 0.83
CA GLU A 159 -8.77 -14.44 1.35
C GLU A 159 -7.39 -13.81 1.62
N PRO A 160 -7.24 -12.49 1.46
CA PRO A 160 -5.97 -11.82 1.72
C PRO A 160 -5.59 -11.89 3.20
N GLN A 161 -4.31 -12.11 3.47
CA GLN A 161 -3.77 -12.08 4.84
C GLN A 161 -3.68 -10.63 5.32
N VAL A 162 -4.30 -10.35 6.48
CA VAL A 162 -4.42 -9.00 7.05
C VAL A 162 -3.89 -8.91 8.48
N ASN A 163 -3.37 -10.00 9.01
CA ASN A 163 -2.65 -10.09 10.29
C ASN A 163 -1.19 -9.58 10.17
N HIS A 164 -0.90 -8.89 9.08
CA HIS A 164 0.41 -8.41 8.67
C HIS A 164 0.31 -6.94 8.32
N THR A 165 1.45 -6.24 8.25
CA THR A 165 1.43 -4.88 7.71
C THR A 165 1.12 -4.94 6.22
N LEU A 166 0.20 -4.09 5.76
CA LEU A 166 -0.16 -4.00 4.35
C LEU A 166 0.59 -2.85 3.69
N ILE A 167 1.28 -3.12 2.58
CA ILE A 167 2.02 -2.12 1.80
C ILE A 167 1.14 -1.61 0.67
N GLY A 168 0.95 -0.30 0.60
CA GLY A 168 0.19 0.38 -0.44
C GLY A 168 1.02 0.65 -1.70
N LEU A 169 0.34 0.60 -2.85
CA LEU A 169 0.74 1.20 -4.12
C LEU A 169 -0.32 2.24 -4.49
N THR A 170 0.08 3.50 -4.61
CA THR A 170 -0.81 4.58 -5.04
C THR A 170 -0.78 4.72 -6.56
N ILE A 171 -1.96 4.69 -7.16
CA ILE A 171 -2.19 4.96 -8.58
C ILE A 171 -2.91 6.30 -8.70
N LEU A 172 -2.19 7.29 -9.23
CA LEU A 172 -2.67 8.65 -9.40
C LEU A 172 -3.44 8.79 -10.72
N ASN A 173 -4.72 9.15 -10.62
CA ASN A 173 -5.52 9.50 -11.80
C ASN A 173 -5.34 10.96 -12.20
N TYR A 174 -5.27 11.19 -13.51
CA TYR A 174 -5.23 12.51 -14.12
C TYR A 174 -6.61 13.18 -14.12
N THR A 175 -6.62 14.51 -14.14
CA THR A 175 -7.86 15.29 -14.22
C THR A 175 -8.48 15.15 -15.61
N GLY A 176 -9.61 14.42 -15.72
CA GLY A 176 -10.30 14.29 -17.01
C GLY A 176 -11.67 13.60 -16.99
N SER A 177 -11.88 12.59 -16.14
CA SER A 177 -13.23 12.01 -15.95
C SER A 177 -13.40 11.32 -14.58
N SER A 178 -12.33 10.69 -14.06
CA SER A 178 -12.31 10.06 -12.74
C SER A 178 -11.38 10.83 -11.79
N ARG A 179 -11.95 11.59 -10.84
CA ARG A 179 -11.19 12.15 -9.70
C ARG A 179 -10.80 11.09 -8.66
N MET A 180 -10.96 9.82 -8.97
CA MET A 180 -10.78 8.72 -8.02
C MET A 180 -9.37 8.14 -8.17
N GLN A 181 -8.52 8.28 -7.17
CA GLN A 181 -7.20 7.65 -7.15
C GLN A 181 -7.31 6.22 -6.64
N GLY A 182 -6.49 5.32 -7.18
CA GLY A 182 -6.43 3.92 -6.77
C GLY A 182 -5.37 3.71 -5.69
N MET A 183 -5.66 2.86 -4.71
CA MET A 183 -4.70 2.39 -3.72
C MET A 183 -4.82 0.88 -3.59
N LEU A 184 -3.75 0.17 -3.90
CA LEU A 184 -3.69 -1.29 -3.83
C LEU A 184 -2.80 -1.71 -2.67
N PHE A 185 -3.32 -2.52 -1.76
CA PHE A 185 -2.58 -3.01 -0.61
C PHE A 185 -2.17 -4.48 -0.77
N PHE A 186 -0.93 -4.79 -0.39
CA PHE A 186 -0.34 -6.13 -0.44
C PHE A 186 0.21 -6.52 0.92
N SER A 187 0.10 -7.80 1.29
CA SER A 187 0.59 -8.27 2.59
C SER A 187 2.12 -8.34 2.62
N PHE A 188 2.73 -7.78 3.67
CA PHE A 188 4.11 -8.02 4.05
C PHE A 188 4.19 -9.13 5.09
N GLU A 189 4.74 -10.29 4.73
CA GLU A 189 4.84 -11.44 5.63
C GLU A 189 6.10 -11.36 6.51
N ASP A 190 5.95 -11.50 7.83
CA ASP A 190 7.13 -11.64 8.69
C ASP A 190 7.81 -13.00 8.49
N SER A 191 9.14 -13.00 8.41
CA SER A 191 9.97 -14.21 8.25
C SER A 191 9.84 -15.18 9.44
N ARG A 192 9.56 -14.62 10.64
CA ARG A 192 9.38 -15.36 11.88
C ARG A 192 7.90 -15.62 12.13
N ARG A 193 7.44 -16.82 11.77
CA ARG A 193 6.13 -17.34 12.19
C ARG A 193 6.08 -17.47 13.70
N ASP A 194 5.43 -16.52 14.35
CA ASP A 194 5.03 -16.69 15.74
C ASP A 194 3.57 -17.14 15.80
N ASN A 195 3.32 -18.22 16.53
CA ASN A 195 1.99 -18.69 16.90
C ASN A 195 1.37 -17.83 18.02
N SER A 196 1.92 -16.66 18.32
CA SER A 196 1.33 -15.75 19.30
C SER A 196 0.14 -15.05 18.64
N GLY A 197 -1.06 -15.47 19.01
CA GLY A 197 -2.29 -14.87 18.53
C GLY A 197 -2.34 -13.40 18.92
N SER A 198 -2.10 -12.50 17.96
CA SER A 198 -2.39 -11.09 18.17
C SER A 198 -3.89 -10.94 18.45
N THR A 199 -4.21 -10.29 19.57
CA THR A 199 -5.59 -10.02 20.00
C THR A 199 -6.10 -8.67 19.49
N GLY A 200 -5.26 -7.95 18.73
CA GLY A 200 -5.64 -6.68 18.13
C GLY A 200 -6.75 -6.85 17.11
N THR A 201 -7.47 -5.77 16.81
CA THR A 201 -8.51 -5.75 15.77
C THR A 201 -8.15 -4.81 14.61
N GLU A 202 -7.04 -4.08 14.75
CA GLU A 202 -6.61 -3.03 13.85
C GLU A 202 -5.61 -3.53 12.83
N VAL A 203 -5.87 -3.36 11.54
CA VAL A 203 -4.88 -3.62 10.50
C VAL A 203 -3.93 -2.43 10.39
N VAL A 204 -2.67 -2.69 10.06
CA VAL A 204 -1.67 -1.65 9.81
C VAL A 204 -1.52 -1.45 8.31
N LEU A 205 -1.74 -0.23 7.85
CA LEU A 205 -1.56 0.19 6.47
C LEU A 205 -0.30 1.07 6.36
N SER A 206 0.60 0.73 5.45
CA SER A 206 1.68 1.59 4.99
C SER A 206 1.25 2.26 3.68
N ILE A 207 0.94 3.55 3.76
CA ILE A 207 0.37 4.34 2.67
C ILE A 207 1.49 5.21 2.09
N PRO A 208 1.94 4.98 0.84
CA PRO A 208 3.02 5.77 0.27
C PRO A 208 2.53 7.20 -0.02
N MET A 209 3.23 8.19 0.53
CA MET A 209 3.02 9.62 0.27
C MET A 209 3.86 10.11 -0.91
N ASP A 210 5.06 9.55 -1.05
CA ASP A 210 6.02 9.86 -2.12
C ASP A 210 6.95 8.65 -2.37
N GLY A 211 7.65 8.64 -3.50
CA GLY A 211 8.57 7.57 -3.91
C GLY A 211 8.04 6.68 -5.04
N GLU A 212 8.74 5.56 -5.30
CA GLU A 212 8.43 4.68 -6.45
C GLU A 212 7.11 3.90 -6.31
N LEU A 213 6.53 3.83 -5.11
CA LEU A 213 5.20 3.25 -4.87
C LEU A 213 4.06 4.27 -5.05
N VAL A 214 4.36 5.46 -5.53
CA VAL A 214 3.38 6.43 -6.04
C VAL A 214 3.60 6.57 -7.54
N VAL A 215 2.66 6.09 -8.34
CA VAL A 215 2.76 6.05 -9.79
C VAL A 215 1.55 6.67 -10.48
N ASP A 216 1.80 7.21 -11.65
CA ASP A 216 0.78 7.85 -12.47
C ASP A 216 0.05 6.83 -13.33
N ASN A 217 -1.28 6.94 -13.40
CA ASN A 217 -2.12 5.96 -14.09
C ASN A 217 -1.73 5.80 -15.57
N MET A 218 -1.21 6.88 -16.17
CA MET A 218 -1.09 6.99 -17.61
C MET A 218 0.30 7.34 -18.13
N GLY A 219 1.34 7.53 -17.29
CA GLY A 219 2.77 7.63 -17.66
C GLY A 219 3.23 8.57 -18.82
N PHE A 220 2.31 9.12 -19.62
CA PHE A 220 2.49 9.73 -20.93
C PHE A 220 1.96 11.17 -20.98
N PHE A 221 1.33 11.64 -19.91
CA PHE A 221 0.83 13.01 -19.79
C PHE A 221 1.95 14.01 -19.53
N SER A 222 1.61 15.31 -19.49
CA SER A 222 2.62 16.34 -19.32
C SER A 222 3.29 16.26 -17.95
N ARG A 223 4.59 16.56 -17.91
CA ARG A 223 5.37 16.63 -16.66
C ARG A 223 4.75 17.58 -15.64
N SER A 224 4.09 18.65 -16.08
CA SER A 224 3.39 19.59 -15.19
C SER A 224 2.17 18.98 -14.51
N GLU A 225 1.39 18.17 -15.22
CA GLU A 225 0.21 17.50 -14.65
C GLU A 225 0.62 16.41 -13.67
N GLU A 226 1.68 15.67 -13.97
CA GLU A 226 2.27 14.69 -13.04
C GLU A 226 2.70 15.36 -11.73
N VAL A 227 3.46 16.47 -11.82
CA VAL A 227 3.92 17.22 -10.64
C VAL A 227 2.73 17.67 -9.79
N GLU A 228 1.68 18.20 -10.41
CA GLU A 228 0.49 18.67 -9.70
C GLU A 228 -0.30 17.51 -9.08
N SER A 229 -0.43 16.38 -9.77
CA SER A 229 -1.11 15.18 -9.25
C SER A 229 -0.39 14.60 -8.03
N ARG A 230 0.95 14.50 -8.09
CA ARG A 230 1.80 14.06 -6.98
C ARG A 230 1.74 15.03 -5.81
N ARG A 231 1.76 16.34 -6.07
CA ARG A 231 1.60 17.38 -5.03
C ARG A 231 0.26 17.23 -4.32
N ARG A 232 -0.84 17.15 -5.08
CA ARG A 232 -2.20 17.00 -4.51
C ARG A 232 -2.33 15.70 -3.73
N TRP A 233 -1.72 14.61 -4.18
CA TRP A 233 -1.67 13.37 -3.41
C TRP A 233 -0.98 13.59 -2.07
N ARG A 234 0.27 14.06 -2.09
CA ARG A 234 1.12 14.21 -0.92
C ARG A 234 0.55 15.18 0.12
N ASP A 235 0.02 16.31 -0.34
CA ASP A 235 -0.33 17.43 0.53
C ASP A 235 -1.78 17.39 1.01
N GLU A 236 -2.66 16.70 0.27
CA GLU A 236 -4.11 16.72 0.54
C GLU A 236 -4.70 15.31 0.66
N LEU A 237 -4.64 14.53 -0.42
CA LEU A 237 -5.46 13.32 -0.54
C LEU A 237 -4.96 12.16 0.32
N VAL A 238 -3.64 12.00 0.49
CA VAL A 238 -3.06 10.97 1.35
C VAL A 238 -3.42 11.22 2.82
N LEU A 239 -3.44 12.48 3.25
CA LEU A 239 -3.79 12.86 4.61
C LEU A 239 -5.29 12.65 4.86
N GLN A 240 -6.15 13.09 3.93
CA GLN A 240 -7.59 12.82 4.00
C GLN A 240 -7.91 11.32 4.05
N PHE A 241 -7.22 10.52 3.24
CA PHE A 241 -7.38 9.06 3.25
C PHE A 241 -6.86 8.46 4.56
N GLY A 242 -5.72 8.92 5.08
CA GLY A 242 -5.15 8.52 6.35
C GLY A 242 -6.08 8.81 7.53
N ASP A 243 -6.64 10.01 7.61
CA ASP A 243 -7.59 10.42 8.65
C ASP A 243 -8.88 9.60 8.59
N TRP A 244 -9.40 9.35 7.39
CA TRP A 244 -10.54 8.47 7.19
C TRP A 244 -10.27 7.03 7.69
N CYS A 245 -9.09 6.48 7.35
CA CYS A 245 -8.64 5.16 7.82
C CYS A 245 -8.48 5.12 9.35
N ALA A 246 -7.93 6.16 9.94
CA ALA A 246 -7.72 6.28 11.39
C ALA A 246 -9.02 6.48 12.17
N GLY A 247 -10.13 6.78 11.50
CA GLY A 247 -11.41 7.15 12.13
C GLY A 247 -11.38 8.55 12.74
N LEU A 248 -10.50 9.42 12.25
CA LEU A 248 -10.32 10.79 12.73
C LEU A 248 -11.13 11.82 11.92
N ASP A 249 -11.64 11.42 10.76
CA ASP A 249 -12.53 12.24 9.93
C ASP A 249 -13.97 12.18 10.46
N PRO A 250 -14.52 13.28 11.02
CA PRO A 250 -15.88 13.32 11.55
C PRO A 250 -16.97 13.44 10.46
N TRP A 251 -16.62 13.55 9.16
CA TRP A 251 -17.55 13.95 8.10
C TRP A 251 -18.09 12.84 7.18
N ASN A 252 -17.87 11.55 7.48
CA ASN A 252 -18.26 10.46 6.55
C ASN A 252 -19.11 9.32 7.14
N GLU A 253 -19.66 9.49 8.34
CA GLU A 253 -20.72 8.60 8.85
C GLU A 253 -22.10 9.22 8.60
N GLY A 254 -22.49 9.37 7.33
CA GLY A 254 -23.83 9.89 7.04
C GLY A 254 -24.04 10.38 5.62
N THR A 255 -24.25 9.47 4.69
CA THR A 255 -25.26 9.60 3.63
C THR A 255 -25.55 8.18 3.13
N GLY A 256 -26.26 7.45 3.99
CA GLY A 256 -27.18 6.43 3.52
C GLY A 256 -28.48 7.13 3.13
N SER A 257 -28.73 7.18 1.84
CA SER A 257 -30.04 7.33 1.20
C SER A 257 -29.82 7.18 -0.31
#